data_AF-A0A378CNK5-F1
#
_entry.id   AF-A0A378CNK5-F1
#
_cell.length_a   1.000
_cell.length_b   1.000
_cell.length_c   1.000
_cell.angle_alpha   90.00
_cell.angle_beta   90.00
_cell.angle_gamma   90.00
#
_symmetry.space_group_name_H-M   'P 1'
#
loop_
_entity.id
_entity.type
_entity.pdbx_description
1 polymer ?
#
loop_
_entity_poly.entity_id
_entity_poly.type
_entity_poly.pdbx_seq_one_letter_code
_entity_poly.pdbx_strand_id
1 'polypeptide(L)'
;MSTFIAHGIRHIFGTITSASRKEIIPDLEQHNLLLWYGCPYEGFESCEQVVYLGGCPNQTLLPLLRLALDMFGNRSWLIGSNYVWGWEKQSYRP
;
A
#
# COMPACT_ATOMS: atom_id res chain seq x y z
N MET A 1 -16.94 5.19 11.04
CA MET A 1 -17.59 4.35 10.02
C MET A 1 -19.11 4.29 10.17
N SER A 2 -19.64 4.16 11.39
CA SER A 2 -21.09 4.17 11.69
C SER A 2 -21.89 5.30 11.04
N THR A 3 -21.39 6.54 11.05
CA THR A 3 -22.07 7.68 10.42
C THR A 3 -22.21 7.51 8.91
N PHE A 4 -21.20 6.99 8.21
CA PHE A 4 -21.26 6.80 6.76
C PHE A 4 -22.26 5.72 6.36
N ILE A 5 -22.32 4.64 7.15
CA ILE A 5 -23.28 3.55 6.95
C ILE A 5 -24.71 4.06 7.11
N ALA A 6 -24.97 4.90 8.13
CA ALA A 6 -26.28 5.51 8.35
C ALA A 6 -26.74 6.40 7.18
N HIS A 7 -25.81 7.02 6.46
CA HIS A 7 -26.10 7.81 5.26
C HIS A 7 -26.12 6.98 3.96
N GLY A 8 -26.07 5.64 4.06
CA GLY A 8 -26.14 4.75 2.89
C GLY A 8 -24.87 4.71 2.04
N ILE A 9 -23.74 5.24 2.52
CA ILE A 9 -22.47 5.19 1.80
C ILE A 9 -21.98 3.74 1.72
N ARG A 10 -21.49 3.35 0.54
CA ARG A 10 -20.96 1.99 0.25
C ARG A 10 -19.56 1.98 -0.34
N HIS A 11 -19.12 3.10 -0.91
CA HIS A 11 -17.80 3.23 -1.52
C HIS A 11 -17.00 4.30 -0.78
N ILE A 12 -15.76 3.97 -0.43
CA ILE A 12 -14.83 4.86 0.27
C ILE A 12 -13.62 5.02 -0.62
N PHE A 13 -13.20 6.26 -0.86
CA PHE A 13 -11.96 6.56 -1.59
C PHE A 13 -10.93 7.12 -0.60
N GLY A 14 -9.76 6.51 -0.55
CA GLY A 14 -8.64 7.02 0.24
C GLY A 14 -8.02 6.00 1.17
N THR A 15 -7.71 6.46 2.39
CA THR A 15 -6.56 6.02 3.20
C THR A 15 -5.24 6.26 2.46
N ILE A 16 -4.22 6.70 3.20
CA ILE A 16 -2.91 7.01 2.62
C ILE A 16 -1.88 5.99 3.08
N THR A 17 -1.94 5.62 4.36
CA THR A 17 -0.94 4.77 4.99
C THR A 17 -1.45 3.32 5.07
N SER A 18 -0.56 2.33 4.91
CA SER A 18 -0.91 0.90 5.01
C SER A 18 -1.57 0.54 6.36
N ALA A 19 -1.17 1.21 7.44
CA ALA A 19 -1.73 1.07 8.78
C ALA A 19 -3.19 1.54 8.82
N SER A 20 -3.48 2.72 8.27
CA SER A 20 -4.85 3.21 8.17
C SER A 20 -5.72 2.30 7.30
N ARG A 21 -5.17 1.68 6.24
CA ARG A 21 -5.87 0.66 5.45
C ARG A 21 -6.19 -0.56 6.31
N LYS A 22 -5.18 -1.14 6.96
CA LYS A 22 -5.31 -2.33 7.82
C LYS A 22 -6.31 -2.13 8.96
N GLU A 23 -6.35 -0.92 9.53
CA GLU A 23 -7.26 -0.57 10.63
C GLU A 23 -8.74 -0.61 10.21
N ILE A 24 -9.05 -0.23 8.97
CA ILE A 24 -10.45 -0.15 8.51
C ILE A 24 -10.96 -1.44 7.85
N ILE A 25 -10.09 -2.39 7.49
CA ILE A 25 -10.49 -3.66 6.87
C ILE A 25 -11.61 -4.38 7.63
N PRO A 26 -11.54 -4.55 8.97
CA PRO A 26 -12.60 -5.22 9.72
C PRO A 26 -13.97 -4.51 9.58
N ASP A 27 -13.98 -3.18 9.55
CA ASP A 27 -15.21 -2.41 9.33
C ASP A 27 -15.74 -2.58 7.90
N LEU A 28 -14.85 -2.63 6.90
CA LEU A 28 -15.24 -2.84 5.51
C LEU A 28 -15.89 -4.21 5.33
N GLU A 29 -15.29 -5.25 5.92
CA GLU A 29 -15.78 -6.63 5.88
C GLU A 29 -17.14 -6.76 6.58
N GLN A 30 -17.25 -6.23 7.80
CA GLN A 30 -18.49 -6.31 8.59
C GLN A 30 -19.68 -5.62 7.90
N HIS A 31 -19.42 -4.54 7.17
CA HIS A 31 -20.45 -3.70 6.59
C HIS A 31 -20.58 -3.81 5.06
N ASN A 32 -19.85 -4.75 4.45
CA ASN A 32 -19.78 -4.96 3.00
C ASN A 32 -19.56 -3.66 2.22
N LEU A 33 -18.57 -2.89 2.67
CA LEU A 33 -18.16 -1.63 2.05
C LEU A 33 -16.97 -1.88 1.11
N LEU A 34 -16.82 -1.04 0.08
CA LEU A 34 -15.70 -1.12 -0.86
C LEU A 34 -14.75 0.07 -0.67
N LEU A 35 -13.47 -0.21 -0.44
CA LEU A 35 -12.40 0.79 -0.40
C LEU A 35 -11.66 0.84 -1.73
N TRP A 36 -11.54 2.05 -2.29
CA TRP A 36 -10.69 2.37 -3.42
C TRP A 36 -9.37 2.91 -2.91
N TYR A 37 -8.32 2.10 -2.99
CA TYR A 37 -7.01 2.38 -2.43
C TYR A 37 -6.01 2.80 -3.52
N GLY A 38 -5.75 4.10 -3.61
CA GLY A 38 -4.92 4.71 -4.67
C GLY A 38 -3.43 4.80 -4.38
N CYS A 39 -2.98 4.49 -3.16
CA CYS A 39 -1.59 4.69 -2.77
C CYS A 39 -0.72 3.45 -3.09
N PRO A 40 0.58 3.65 -3.45
CA PRO A 40 1.52 2.54 -3.56
C PRO A 40 1.59 1.77 -2.24
N TYR A 41 1.67 0.45 -2.33
CA TYR A 41 1.74 -0.43 -1.16
C TYR A 41 2.77 -1.53 -1.35
N GLU A 42 2.92 -2.37 -0.34
CA GLU A 42 3.90 -3.44 -0.24
C GLU A 42 3.63 -4.63 -1.20
N GLY A 43 2.37 -4.88 -1.56
CA GLY A 43 1.96 -5.97 -2.44
C GLY A 43 1.64 -7.32 -1.76
N PHE A 44 1.92 -7.48 -0.47
CA PHE A 44 1.70 -8.72 0.29
C PHE A 44 0.33 -8.79 0.99
N GLU A 45 -0.64 -8.01 0.54
CA GLU A 45 -1.98 -7.95 1.12
C GLU A 45 -3.04 -8.06 0.04
N SER A 46 -4.09 -8.82 0.33
CA SER A 46 -5.27 -8.98 -0.52
C SER A 46 -6.51 -9.02 0.36
N CYS A 47 -7.49 -8.17 0.07
CA CYS A 47 -8.80 -8.12 0.72
C CYS A 47 -9.85 -7.90 -0.37
N GLU A 48 -10.97 -8.63 -0.32
CA GLU A 48 -12.03 -8.54 -1.35
C GLU A 48 -12.72 -7.19 -1.35
N GLN A 49 -12.78 -6.53 -0.19
CA GLN A 49 -13.36 -5.23 0.04
C GLN A 49 -12.43 -4.08 -0.35
N VAL A 50 -11.22 -4.37 -0.85
CA VAL A 50 -10.23 -3.36 -1.22
C VAL A 50 -9.84 -3.48 -2.69
N VAL A 51 -10.10 -2.42 -3.45
CA VAL A 51 -9.60 -2.26 -4.82
C VAL A 51 -8.27 -1.52 -4.76
N TYR A 52 -7.18 -2.24 -5.01
CA TYR A 52 -5.83 -1.69 -5.07
C TYR A 52 -5.56 -1.08 -6.44
N LEU A 53 -5.52 0.25 -6.49
CA LEU A 53 -5.18 1.02 -7.70
C LEU A 53 -3.72 1.49 -7.69
N GLY A 54 -3.09 1.52 -6.52
CA GLY A 54 -1.69 1.90 -6.38
C GLY A 54 -0.73 0.79 -6.82
N GLY A 55 0.36 1.18 -7.48
CA GLY A 55 1.35 0.21 -7.97
C GLY A 55 2.16 -0.43 -6.85
N CYS A 56 2.32 -1.75 -6.93
CA CYS A 56 3.21 -2.53 -6.08
C CYS A 56 4.69 -2.22 -6.39
N PRO A 57 5.64 -2.58 -5.51
CA PRO A 57 7.04 -2.21 -5.71
C PRO A 57 7.69 -2.90 -6.90
N ASN A 58 7.15 -4.04 -7.34
CA ASN A 58 7.56 -4.71 -8.57
C ASN A 58 7.16 -3.92 -9.84
N GLN A 59 6.09 -3.11 -9.76
CA GLN A 59 5.60 -2.29 -10.87
C GLN A 59 6.29 -0.93 -10.93
N THR A 60 6.78 -0.41 -9.81
CA THR A 60 7.35 0.95 -9.71
C THR A 60 8.81 0.95 -9.30
N LEU A 61 9.11 0.44 -8.11
CA LEU A 61 10.44 0.51 -7.52
C LEU A 61 11.47 -0.36 -8.25
N LEU A 62 11.13 -1.60 -8.64
CA LEU A 62 12.06 -2.49 -9.33
C LEU A 62 12.51 -1.93 -10.69
N PRO A 63 11.61 -1.44 -11.57
CA PRO A 63 12.02 -0.75 -12.79
C PRO A 63 12.91 0.47 -12.54
N LEU A 64 12.56 1.28 -11.53
CA LEU A 64 13.33 2.48 -11.18
C LEU A 64 14.74 2.12 -10.70
N LEU A 65 14.88 1.10 -9.87
CA LEU A 65 16.17 0.63 -9.38
C LEU A 65 17.04 0.07 -10.50
N ARG A 66 16.45 -0.70 -11.42
CA ARG A 66 17.19 -1.19 -12.61
C ARG A 66 17.74 -0.03 -13.42
N LEU A 67 16.90 0.94 -13.75
CA LEU A 67 17.31 2.14 -14.48
C LEU A 67 18.42 2.91 -13.74
N ALA A 68 18.28 3.10 -12.43
CA ALA A 68 19.27 3.83 -11.63
C ALA A 68 20.62 3.10 -11.56
N LEU A 69 20.63 1.78 -11.37
CA LEU A 69 21.86 0.99 -11.32
C LEU A 69 22.57 0.95 -12.69
N ASP A 70 21.81 0.87 -13.78
CA ASP A 70 22.34 0.91 -15.14
C ASP A 70 22.97 2.28 -15.47
N MET A 71 22.38 3.38 -14.98
CA MET A 71 22.83 4.74 -15.28
C MET A 71 23.94 5.25 -14.35
N PHE A 72 23.88 4.93 -13.06
CA PHE A 72 24.72 5.55 -12.02
C PHE A 72 25.69 4.56 -11.36
N GLY A 73 25.62 3.27 -11.71
CA GLY A 73 26.49 2.22 -11.19
C GLY A 73 25.98 1.57 -9.90
N ASN A 74 26.72 0.57 -9.43
CA ASN A 74 26.28 -0.37 -8.38
C ASN A 74 26.56 0.08 -6.93
N ARG A 75 27.15 1.27 -6.73
CA ARG A 75 27.41 1.82 -5.39
C ARG A 75 26.24 2.71 -4.97
N SER A 76 25.18 2.08 -4.48
CA SER A 76 23.95 2.76 -4.06
C SER A 76 23.58 2.44 -2.61
N TRP A 77 22.91 3.37 -1.95
CA TRP A 77 22.27 3.16 -0.65
C TRP A 77 20.75 3.36 -0.78
N LEU A 78 19.98 2.49 -0.13
CA LEU A 78 18.53 2.65 -0.01
C LEU A 78 18.22 3.28 1.35
N ILE A 79 17.55 4.43 1.34
CA ILE A 79 17.09 5.12 2.54
C ILE A 79 15.57 5.13 2.49
N GLY A 80 14.93 4.57 3.53
CA GLY A 80 13.48 4.49 3.64
C GLY A 80 13.00 4.97 5.01
N SER A 81 11.78 5.49 5.06
CA SER A 81 11.13 5.85 6.31
C SER A 81 10.87 4.62 7.18
N ASN A 82 10.93 4.80 8.50
CA ASN A 82 10.67 3.78 9.51
C ASN A 82 9.16 3.44 9.62
N TYR A 83 8.57 2.98 8.52
CA TYR A 83 7.16 2.67 8.37
C TYR A 83 7.01 1.32 7.64
N VAL A 84 5.86 0.66 7.75
CA VAL A 84 5.62 -0.71 7.23
C VAL A 84 6.10 -0.90 5.77
N TRP A 85 5.91 0.11 4.92
CA TRP A 85 6.39 0.13 3.53
C TRP A 85 7.93 0.10 3.39
N GLY A 86 8.65 0.67 4.35
CA GLY A 86 10.11 0.60 4.45
C GLY A 86 10.61 -0.63 5.22
N TRP A 87 9.85 -1.16 6.19
CA TRP A 87 10.26 -2.30 7.02
C TRP A 87 10.23 -3.63 6.28
N GLU A 88 9.17 -3.95 5.54
CA GLU A 88 9.12 -5.21 4.76
C GLU A 88 10.20 -5.25 3.65
N LYS A 89 10.77 -4.09 3.28
CA LYS A 89 11.90 -3.98 2.35
C LYS A 89 13.28 -4.17 3.01
N GLN A 90 13.39 -3.98 4.33
CA GLN A 90 14.67 -3.94 5.04
C GLN A 90 15.11 -5.31 5.60
N SER A 91 14.26 -6.34 5.56
CA SER A 91 14.55 -7.65 6.17
C SER A 91 15.48 -8.57 5.35
N TYR A 92 15.96 -8.16 4.18
CA TYR A 92 17.04 -8.89 3.51
C TYR A 92 18.40 -8.46 4.08
N ARG A 93 18.83 -9.10 5.17
CA ARG A 93 20.25 -9.15 5.54
C ARG A 93 20.93 -10.29 4.77
N PRO A 94 22.16 -10.09 4.27
CA PRO A 94 22.94 -11.13 3.61
C PRO A 94 23.23 -12.33 4.53
#